data_AF-A0A7C9AY73-F1
#
_entry.id   AF-A0A7C9AY73-F1
#
_cell.length_a   1.000
_cell.length_b   1.000
_cell.length_c   1.000
_cell.angle_alpha   90.00
_cell.angle_beta   90.00
_cell.angle_gamma   90.00
#
_symmetry.space_group_name_H-M   'P 1'
#
loop_
_entity.id
_entity.type
_entity.pdbx_description
1 polymer ?
#
loop_
_entity_poly.entity_id
_entity_poly.type
_entity_poly.pdbx_seq_one_letter_code
_entity_poly.pdbx_strand_id
1 'polypeptide(L)'
;GTRVPGITGELFKIDRTGNGGVIVDSGTSVTRLTRPAYMALRDAFRVGASGLKSAPGFSLFDTCFDLSGKTEVRVPTVVMHFSGADVSLPANNYMIPVDTSGRFCFAFAGTMSGLSIIGNIQQQGFRVVFDMAQHRVGFVPRACA
;
A
#
# COMPACT_ATOMS: atom_id res chain seq x y z
N GLY A 1 -8.41 8.06 -11.32
CA GLY A 1 -9.15 7.15 -10.41
C GLY A 1 -9.91 7.98 -9.40
N THR A 2 -10.86 7.38 -8.69
CA THR A 2 -11.62 8.06 -7.62
C THR A 2 -11.01 7.69 -6.27
N ARG A 3 -11.00 8.62 -5.31
CA ARG A 3 -10.60 8.31 -3.93
C ARG A 3 -11.46 7.18 -3.37
N VAL A 4 -10.84 6.23 -2.69
CA VAL A 4 -11.55 5.10 -2.07
C VAL A 4 -12.52 5.64 -1.01
N PRO A 5 -13.83 5.38 -1.14
CA PRO A 5 -14.81 5.81 -0.14
C PRO A 5 -14.46 5.28 1.26
N GLY A 6 -14.68 6.10 2.29
CA GLY A 6 -14.41 5.73 3.68
C GLY A 6 -12.96 5.93 4.15
N ILE A 7 -12.01 6.22 3.25
CA ILE A 7 -10.66 6.63 3.63
C ILE A 7 -10.60 8.16 3.74
N THR A 8 -10.58 8.68 4.97
CA THR A 8 -10.50 10.12 5.26
C THR A 8 -9.23 10.44 6.05
N GLY A 9 -8.83 11.72 6.06
CA GLY A 9 -7.65 12.17 6.82
C GLY A 9 -7.74 11.93 8.33
N GLU A 10 -8.97 11.82 8.88
CA GLU A 10 -9.20 11.51 10.30
C GLU A 10 -8.59 10.17 10.72
N LEU A 11 -8.57 9.19 9.81
CA LEU A 11 -8.00 7.86 10.07
C LEU A 11 -6.47 7.89 10.26
N PHE A 12 -5.83 9.02 9.95
CA PHE A 12 -4.38 9.20 9.96
C PHE A 12 -3.94 10.36 10.83
N LYS A 13 -4.82 10.93 11.67
CA LYS A 13 -4.45 12.00 12.58
C LYS A 13 -3.58 11.47 13.72
N ILE A 14 -2.67 12.33 14.16
CA ILE A 14 -1.96 12.15 15.43
C ILE A 14 -2.85 12.77 16.52
N ASP A 15 -3.10 12.03 17.60
CA ASP A 15 -3.86 12.53 18.73
C ASP A 15 -3.00 13.42 19.67
N ARG A 16 -3.61 13.99 20.71
CA ARG A 16 -2.92 14.88 21.65
C ARG A 16 -1.79 14.20 22.46
N THR A 17 -1.77 12.87 22.49
CA THR A 17 -0.77 12.06 23.19
C THR A 17 0.31 11.51 22.26
N GLY A 18 0.24 11.83 20.97
CA GLY A 18 1.22 11.39 19.97
C GLY A 18 0.91 10.04 19.32
N ASN A 19 -0.25 9.43 19.60
CA ASN A 19 -0.63 8.17 18.95
C ASN A 19 -1.29 8.42 17.59
N GLY A 20 -1.28 7.40 16.73
CA GLY A 20 -1.83 7.48 15.37
C GLY A 20 -0.80 8.04 14.39
N GLY A 21 -1.25 8.72 13.35
CA GLY A 21 -0.37 9.20 12.29
C GLY A 21 0.05 8.15 11.26
N VAL A 22 0.99 8.56 10.41
CA VAL A 22 1.62 7.74 9.39
C VAL A 22 3.13 7.95 9.48
N ILE A 23 3.91 6.88 9.59
CA ILE A 23 5.37 6.93 9.47
C ILE A 23 5.83 6.32 8.14
N VAL A 24 7.02 6.70 7.69
CA VAL A 24 7.74 6.05 6.59
C VAL A 24 8.84 5.20 7.21
N ASP A 25 8.78 3.88 7.01
CA ASP A 25 9.67 2.94 7.70
C ASP A 25 10.13 1.85 6.73
N SER A 26 11.42 1.87 6.41
CA SER A 26 12.06 0.84 5.58
C SER A 26 12.31 -0.48 6.33
N GLY A 27 12.20 -0.50 7.65
CA GLY A 27 12.30 -1.71 8.49
C GLY A 27 11.03 -2.57 8.46
N THR A 28 9.89 -2.02 8.05
CA THR A 28 8.63 -2.74 7.89
C THR A 28 8.45 -3.16 6.43
N SER A 29 8.26 -4.46 6.15
CA SER A 29 8.21 -4.97 4.77
C SER A 29 7.11 -4.33 3.91
N VAL A 30 5.87 -4.25 4.41
CA VAL A 30 4.71 -3.76 3.66
C VAL A 30 3.98 -2.65 4.40
N THR A 31 3.29 -1.80 3.65
CA THR A 31 2.44 -0.76 4.23
C THR A 31 1.37 -1.35 5.13
N ARG A 32 1.34 -0.86 6.37
CA ARG A 32 0.28 -1.16 7.35
C ARG A 32 -0.59 0.07 7.52
N LEU A 33 -1.89 -0.07 7.30
CA LEU A 33 -2.84 1.03 7.49
C LEU A 33 -3.67 0.78 8.75
N THR A 34 -4.27 1.83 9.30
CA THR A 34 -5.35 1.65 10.28
C THR A 34 -6.37 0.67 9.74
N ARG A 35 -6.90 -0.20 10.62
CA ARG A 35 -7.80 -1.28 10.20
C ARG A 35 -8.97 -0.80 9.31
N PRO A 36 -9.65 0.32 9.60
CA PRO A 36 -10.69 0.86 8.72
C PRO A 36 -10.17 1.24 7.33
N ALA A 37 -9.02 1.92 7.25
CA ALA A 37 -8.41 2.32 5.98
C ALA A 37 -7.96 1.11 5.15
N TYR A 38 -7.35 0.11 5.79
CA TYR A 38 -6.97 -1.14 5.14
C TYR A 38 -8.18 -1.86 4.55
N MET A 39 -9.24 -2.03 5.33
CA MET A 39 -10.45 -2.73 4.87
C MET A 39 -11.07 -2.02 3.66
N ALA A 40 -11.22 -0.70 3.72
CA ALA A 40 -11.76 0.09 2.60
C ALA A 40 -10.90 -0.05 1.34
N LEU A 41 -9.57 0.07 1.47
CA LEU A 41 -8.64 -0.09 0.34
C LEU A 41 -8.70 -1.51 -0.24
N ARG A 42 -8.63 -2.53 0.61
CA ARG A 42 -8.69 -3.95 0.23
C ARG A 42 -9.97 -4.27 -0.52
N ASP A 43 -11.11 -3.83 -0.02
CA ASP A 43 -12.41 -4.15 -0.59
C ASP A 43 -12.59 -3.46 -1.95
N ALA A 44 -12.16 -2.19 -2.08
CA ALA A 44 -12.12 -1.49 -3.37
C ALA A 44 -11.18 -2.18 -4.37
N PHE A 45 -10.00 -2.63 -3.92
CA PHE A 45 -9.06 -3.36 -4.77
C PHE A 45 -9.66 -4.69 -5.27
N ARG A 46 -10.31 -5.46 -4.39
CA ARG A 46 -10.99 -6.72 -4.75
C ARG A 46 -12.09 -6.52 -5.79
N VAL A 47 -12.88 -5.45 -5.67
CA VAL A 47 -13.90 -5.11 -6.68
C VAL A 47 -13.26 -4.84 -8.04
N GLY A 48 -12.20 -4.03 -8.07
CA GLY A 48 -11.47 -3.73 -9.32
C GLY A 48 -10.72 -4.94 -9.89
N ALA A 49 -10.29 -5.88 -9.04
CA ALA A 49 -9.57 -7.10 -9.40
C ALA A 49 -10.49 -8.32 -9.57
N SER A 50 -11.81 -8.12 -9.68
CA SER A 50 -12.81 -9.21 -9.73
C SER A 50 -12.64 -10.20 -10.89
N GLY A 51 -11.93 -9.81 -11.96
CA GLY A 51 -11.58 -10.70 -13.07
C GLY A 51 -10.37 -11.61 -12.81
N LEU A 52 -9.67 -11.46 -11.68
CA LEU A 52 -8.53 -12.30 -11.31
C LEU A 52 -8.99 -13.51 -10.50
N LYS A 53 -8.35 -14.66 -10.72
CA LYS A 53 -8.62 -15.89 -9.97
C LYS A 53 -8.12 -15.74 -8.54
N SER A 54 -9.01 -15.77 -7.56
CA SER A 54 -8.64 -15.73 -6.15
C SER A 54 -7.80 -16.95 -5.74
N ALA A 55 -6.87 -16.73 -4.81
CA ALA A 55 -6.11 -17.76 -4.11
C ALA A 55 -6.32 -17.63 -2.60
N PRO A 56 -6.00 -18.65 -1.79
CA PRO A 56 -6.04 -18.54 -0.33
C PRO A 56 -5.21 -17.35 0.20
N GLY A 57 -5.40 -16.93 1.45
CA GLY A 57 -4.55 -15.93 2.11
C GLY A 57 -3.20 -16.50 2.56
N PHE A 58 -2.15 -15.68 2.57
CA PHE A 58 -0.78 -16.09 2.91
C PHE A 58 -0.22 -15.19 4.00
N SER A 59 0.16 -15.78 5.14
CA SER A 59 0.69 -15.02 6.29
C SER A 59 -0.25 -13.87 6.68
N LEU A 60 0.23 -12.63 6.65
CA LEU A 60 -0.54 -11.41 6.94
C LEU A 60 -1.43 -10.91 5.79
N PHE A 61 -1.33 -11.50 4.59
CA PHE A 61 -2.10 -11.11 3.43
C PHE A 61 -3.41 -11.90 3.32
N ASP A 62 -4.53 -11.19 3.30
CA ASP A 62 -5.86 -11.79 3.17
C ASP A 62 -6.42 -11.75 1.73
N THR A 63 -5.69 -11.14 0.79
CA THR A 63 -6.12 -10.90 -0.57
C THR A 63 -5.02 -11.36 -1.51
N CYS A 64 -5.22 -12.51 -2.13
CA CYS A 64 -4.25 -13.12 -3.03
C CYS A 64 -4.94 -13.69 -4.26
N PHE A 65 -4.17 -13.85 -5.33
CA PHE A 65 -4.63 -14.30 -6.63
C PHE A 65 -3.67 -15.35 -7.19
N ASP A 66 -4.23 -16.33 -7.88
CA ASP A 66 -3.50 -17.30 -8.68
C ASP A 66 -3.29 -16.72 -10.08
N LEU A 67 -2.05 -16.33 -10.36
CA LEU A 67 -1.62 -15.79 -11.64
C LEU A 67 -0.73 -16.79 -12.39
N SER A 68 -0.77 -18.07 -12.02
CA SER A 68 -0.02 -19.13 -12.70
C SER A 68 -0.34 -19.17 -14.21
N GLY A 69 0.70 -19.35 -15.02
CA GLY A 69 0.57 -19.38 -16.48
C GLY A 69 0.23 -18.05 -17.14
N LYS A 70 0.23 -16.92 -16.41
CA LYS A 70 0.06 -15.58 -16.98
C LYS A 70 1.42 -14.92 -17.19
N THR A 71 1.63 -14.37 -18.38
CA THR A 71 2.81 -13.53 -18.70
C THR A 71 2.55 -12.05 -18.44
N GLU A 72 1.30 -11.61 -18.52
CA GLU A 72 0.85 -10.25 -18.25
C GLU A 72 -0.52 -10.29 -17.57
N VAL A 73 -0.72 -9.42 -16.58
CA VAL A 73 -1.97 -9.28 -15.84
C VAL A 73 -2.26 -7.80 -15.62
N ARG A 74 -3.51 -7.39 -15.88
CA ARG A 74 -3.98 -6.05 -15.54
C ARG A 74 -4.55 -6.07 -14.13
N VAL A 75 -4.11 -5.12 -13.31
CA VAL A 75 -4.57 -4.93 -11.93
C VAL A 75 -5.03 -3.49 -11.73
N PRO A 76 -5.92 -3.22 -10.76
CA PRO A 76 -6.31 -1.86 -10.42
C PRO A 76 -5.09 -1.00 -10.09
N THR A 77 -5.08 0.25 -10.56
CA THR A 77 -4.06 1.23 -10.18
C THR A 77 -4.26 1.65 -8.73
N VAL A 78 -3.18 1.73 -7.96
CA VAL A 78 -3.19 2.20 -6.57
C VAL A 78 -2.41 3.51 -6.47
N VAL A 79 -3.03 4.53 -5.87
CA VAL A 79 -2.44 5.86 -5.68
C VAL A 79 -2.56 6.24 -4.20
N MET A 80 -1.46 6.71 -3.61
CA MET A 80 -1.48 7.35 -2.29
C MET A 80 -1.65 8.85 -2.47
N HIS A 81 -2.73 9.40 -1.93
CA HIS A 81 -3.07 10.81 -2.04
C HIS A 81 -2.63 11.59 -0.79
N PHE A 82 -1.64 12.46 -0.94
CA PHE A 82 -1.19 13.40 0.10
C PHE A 82 -1.78 14.79 -0.16
N SER A 83 -1.65 15.72 0.79
CA SER A 83 -2.21 17.08 0.69
C SER A 83 -1.65 17.91 -0.48
N GLY A 84 -0.46 17.58 -0.99
CA GLY A 84 0.18 18.31 -2.09
C GLY A 84 0.76 17.42 -3.19
N ALA A 85 0.55 16.11 -3.14
CA ALA A 85 1.10 15.19 -4.12
C ALA A 85 0.31 13.88 -4.19
N ASP A 86 0.25 13.30 -5.39
CA ASP A 86 -0.22 11.94 -5.61
C ASP A 86 0.97 11.04 -5.93
N VAL A 87 1.10 9.95 -5.19
CA VAL A 87 2.13 8.92 -5.41
C VAL A 87 1.45 7.71 -6.02
N SER A 88 1.55 7.59 -7.36
CA SER A 88 1.08 6.42 -8.08
C SER A 88 2.05 5.27 -7.89
N LEU A 89 1.60 4.17 -7.29
CA LEU A 89 2.42 3.00 -7.06
C LEU A 89 2.49 2.14 -8.33
N PRO A 90 3.69 1.76 -8.79
CA PRO A 90 3.89 0.63 -9.68
C PRO A 90 3.24 -0.67 -9.17
N ALA A 91 2.77 -1.53 -10.07
CA ALA A 91 2.07 -2.77 -9.72
C ALA A 91 2.90 -3.71 -8.83
N ASN A 92 4.21 -3.78 -9.04
CA ASN A 92 5.14 -4.55 -8.20
C ASN A 92 5.28 -4.00 -6.77
N ASN A 93 4.85 -2.76 -6.49
CA ASN A 93 4.79 -2.23 -5.13
C ASN A 93 3.53 -2.66 -4.37
N TYR A 94 2.59 -3.39 -4.97
CA TYR A 94 1.39 -3.86 -4.27
C TYR A 94 0.88 -5.23 -4.69
N MET A 95 1.41 -5.86 -5.72
CA MET A 95 1.17 -7.26 -6.08
C MET A 95 2.49 -8.01 -6.01
N ILE A 96 2.72 -8.72 -4.90
CA ILE A 96 3.99 -9.41 -4.64
C ILE A 96 3.84 -10.93 -4.78
N PRO A 97 4.81 -11.63 -5.37
CA PRO A 97 4.83 -13.09 -5.33
C PRO A 97 5.09 -13.55 -3.90
N VAL A 98 4.32 -14.54 -3.43
CA VAL A 98 4.50 -15.13 -2.09
C VAL A 98 5.00 -16.57 -2.13
N ASP A 99 5.02 -17.16 -3.32
CA ASP A 99 5.58 -18.48 -3.60
C ASP A 99 6.05 -18.56 -5.06
N THR A 100 6.58 -19.72 -5.45
CA THR A 100 7.04 -20.01 -6.81
C THR A 100 5.94 -20.57 -7.72
N SER A 101 4.73 -20.77 -7.20
CA SER A 101 3.60 -21.38 -7.93
C SER A 101 2.76 -20.36 -8.70
N GLY A 102 3.12 -19.07 -8.64
CA GLY A 102 2.38 -18.00 -9.31
C GLY A 102 1.31 -17.35 -8.42
N ARG A 103 1.39 -17.52 -7.10
CA ARG A 103 0.51 -16.83 -6.17
C ARG A 103 1.04 -15.44 -5.85
N PHE A 104 0.21 -14.43 -6.09
CA PHE A 104 0.51 -13.04 -5.80
C PHE A 104 -0.47 -12.48 -4.78
N CYS A 105 0.03 -11.73 -3.80
CA CYS A 105 -0.80 -11.13 -2.75
C CYS A 105 -0.75 -9.59 -2.79
N PHE A 106 -1.87 -8.99 -2.40
CA PHE A 106 -2.01 -7.55 -2.25
C PHE A 106 -1.20 -7.09 -1.03
N ALA A 107 -0.09 -6.37 -1.27
CA ALA A 107 0.93 -6.08 -0.26
C ALA A 107 0.57 -4.92 0.68
N PHE A 108 -0.64 -4.96 1.24
CA PHE A 108 -1.10 -4.07 2.31
C PHE A 108 -1.66 -4.92 3.45
N ALA A 109 -1.61 -4.39 4.67
CA ALA A 109 -2.24 -5.02 5.82
C ALA A 109 -2.82 -4.00 6.80
N GLY A 110 -3.70 -4.46 7.69
CA GLY A 110 -4.14 -3.69 8.84
C GLY A 110 -3.09 -3.66 9.96
N THR A 111 -3.11 -2.60 10.76
CA THR A 111 -2.40 -2.49 12.04
C THR A 111 -3.36 -2.58 13.22
N MET A 112 -2.85 -3.00 14.39
CA MET A 112 -3.59 -3.01 15.66
C MET A 112 -3.34 -1.77 16.53
N SER A 113 -2.23 -1.05 16.33
CA SER A 113 -1.80 0.06 17.19
C SER A 113 -2.39 1.42 16.82
N GLY A 114 -3.20 1.51 15.75
CA GLY A 114 -3.70 2.77 15.20
C GLY A 114 -2.66 3.59 14.42
N LEU A 115 -1.37 3.29 14.55
CA LEU A 115 -0.29 3.87 13.74
C LEU A 115 -0.25 3.21 12.35
N SER A 116 -0.31 4.03 11.31
CA SER A 116 -0.06 3.58 9.93
C SER A 116 1.43 3.71 9.57
N ILE A 117 1.89 2.84 8.67
CA ILE A 117 3.28 2.71 8.26
C ILE A 117 3.31 2.58 6.74
N ILE A 118 4.04 3.45 6.04
CA ILE A 118 4.42 3.24 4.64
C ILE A 118 5.66 2.34 4.63
N GLY A 119 5.48 1.09 4.21
CA GLY A 119 6.51 0.06 4.29
C GLY A 119 7.49 0.06 3.12
N ASN A 120 8.54 -0.73 3.24
CA ASN A 120 9.64 -0.84 2.27
C ASN A 120 9.16 -1.15 0.84
N ILE A 121 8.27 -2.13 0.66
CA ILE A 121 7.80 -2.52 -0.68
C ILE A 121 7.14 -1.34 -1.41
N GLN A 122 6.38 -0.48 -0.71
CA GLN A 122 5.76 0.71 -1.29
C GLN A 122 6.73 1.87 -1.53
N GLN A 123 7.94 1.82 -0.95
CA GLN A 123 9.01 2.78 -1.18
C GLN A 123 9.94 2.37 -2.35
N GLN A 124 10.00 1.08 -2.70
CA GLN A 124 10.89 0.58 -3.75
C GLN A 124 10.62 1.26 -5.10
N GLY A 125 11.70 1.67 -5.79
CA GLY A 125 11.63 2.41 -7.05
C GLY A 125 11.38 3.90 -6.88
N PHE A 126 11.23 4.39 -5.64
CA PHE A 126 11.17 5.81 -5.31
C PHE A 126 12.43 6.23 -4.54
N ARG A 127 12.96 7.41 -4.87
CA ARG A 127 13.83 8.14 -3.94
C ARG A 127 12.95 8.88 -2.94
N VAL A 128 13.04 8.48 -1.67
CA VAL A 128 12.38 9.15 -0.56
C VAL A 128 13.30 10.25 -0.02
N VAL A 129 12.83 11.49 0.00
CA VAL A 129 13.60 12.67 0.45
C VAL A 129 12.97 13.22 1.71
N PHE A 130 13.77 13.34 2.77
CA PHE A 130 13.39 14.00 4.02
C PHE A 130 13.98 15.40 4.04
N ASP A 131 13.17 16.41 3.73
CA ASP A 131 13.58 17.80 3.77
C ASP A 131 13.22 18.38 5.14
N MET A 132 14.19 18.34 6.04
CA MET A 132 14.04 18.79 7.41
C MET A 132 13.88 20.30 7.53
N ALA A 133 14.43 21.07 6.59
CA ALA A 133 14.36 22.53 6.60
C ALA A 133 12.96 23.03 6.23
N GLN A 134 12.24 22.31 5.36
CA GLN A 134 10.88 22.65 4.93
C GLN A 134 9.80 21.72 5.52
N HIS A 135 10.17 20.85 6.47
CA HIS A 135 9.28 19.90 7.14
C HIS A 135 8.42 19.07 6.18
N ARG A 136 9.03 18.52 5.13
CA ARG A 136 8.31 17.74 4.10
C ARG A 136 9.03 16.44 3.74
N VAL A 137 8.23 15.49 3.28
CA VAL A 137 8.71 14.23 2.70
C VAL A 137 8.35 14.22 1.21
N GLY A 138 9.31 13.91 0.36
CA GLY A 138 9.14 13.80 -1.09
C GLY A 138 9.32 12.37 -1.58
N PHE A 139 8.53 11.95 -2.56
CA PHE A 139 8.65 10.67 -3.25
C PHE A 139 8.92 10.94 -4.73
N VAL A 140 10.11 10.56 -5.21
CA VAL A 140 10.50 10.76 -6.61
C VAL A 140 10.56 9.40 -7.32
N PRO A 141 9.68 9.12 -8.30
CA PRO A 141 9.69 7.83 -9.00
C PRO A 141 10.94 7.66 -9.87
N ARG A 142 11.36 6.41 -10.09
CA ARG A 142 12.46 6.03 -11.01
C ARG A 142 13.80 6.71 -10.71
N ALA A 143 14.05 6.99 -9.43
CA ALA A 143 15.26 7.69 -8.98
C ALA A 143 16.24 6.78 -8.22
N CYS A 144 16.02 5.45 -8.27
CA CYS A 144 16.96 4.45 -7.80
C CYS A 144 17.74 3.93 -9.02
N ALA A 145 19.06 4.11 -9.00
CA ALA A 145 19.99 3.63 -10.02
C ALA A 145 20.17 2.10 -9.95
#